data_AF-Q584Q0-F1
#
_entry.id   AF-Q584Q0-F1
#
_cell.length_a   1.000
_cell.length_b   1.000
_cell.length_c   1.000
_cell.angle_alpha   90.00
_cell.angle_beta   90.00
_cell.angle_gamma   90.00
#
_symmetry.space_group_name_H-M   'P 1'
#
loop_
_entity.id
_entity.type
_entity.pdbx_description
1 polymer ?
#
loop_
_entity_poly.entity_id
_entity_poly.type
_entity_poly.pdbx_seq_one_letter_code
_entity_poly.pdbx_strand_id
1 'polypeptide(L)'
;MPRHLRSFFWVLVIAISHCSFLQLTTPVAGASQGEANVDYDAILLEHMMAQTFTVSVFTERYGVFNASLVLSASSNFPELIHGELIPTGTQRLETKEQRGLEHFSHNRSMLGVTPPQQVANAHPSLLIINIKMDYSGASAGTFSAWSLPAADRELQTRLTTLDEKEINPTVSASFSFLPVVTAAIPSSLSDIQLAPRMASGTVSMEDGKKGTFTLNFLSDHEFSLIVRLEGDTSSFDNIWAHGYAKPNDVLFPRRPPYKPPVWLIWLMSGAWLSVVLFQVISYCYSNDHSVQPKQIVRVAPPAKGKKVN
;
A
#
# COMPACT_ATOMS: atom_id res chain seq x y z
N MET A 1 -23.35 -38.91 -20.10
CA MET A 1 -22.43 -37.94 -20.74
C MET A 1 -21.64 -38.69 -21.79
N PRO A 2 -21.77 -38.36 -23.09
CA PRO A 2 -21.03 -39.08 -24.12
C PRO A 2 -19.53 -38.89 -23.92
N ARG A 3 -18.72 -39.94 -24.20
CA ARG A 3 -17.27 -40.00 -23.91
C ARG A 3 -16.50 -38.75 -24.39
N HIS A 4 -16.95 -38.15 -25.50
CA HIS A 4 -16.39 -36.95 -26.12
C HIS A 4 -16.50 -35.70 -25.22
N LEU A 5 -17.62 -35.53 -24.50
CA LEU A 5 -17.82 -34.40 -23.60
C LEU A 5 -16.93 -34.50 -22.35
N ARG A 6 -16.61 -35.73 -21.90
CA ARG A 6 -15.67 -35.94 -20.79
C ARG A 6 -14.26 -35.52 -21.17
N SER A 7 -13.80 -35.84 -22.39
CA SER A 7 -12.45 -35.45 -22.84
C SER A 7 -12.33 -33.92 -22.91
N PHE A 8 -13.30 -33.23 -23.52
CA PHE A 8 -13.31 -31.77 -23.56
C PHE A 8 -13.36 -31.14 -22.16
N PHE A 9 -14.15 -31.69 -21.25
CA PHE A 9 -14.21 -31.21 -19.87
C PHE A 9 -12.86 -31.36 -19.16
N TRP A 10 -12.18 -32.50 -19.29
CA TRP A 10 -10.84 -32.69 -18.73
C TRP A 10 -9.79 -31.79 -19.38
N VAL A 11 -9.85 -31.55 -20.69
CA VAL A 11 -8.95 -30.62 -21.38
C VAL A 11 -9.19 -29.18 -20.91
N LEU A 12 -10.44 -28.76 -20.78
CA LEU A 12 -10.77 -27.43 -20.24
C LEU A 12 -10.31 -27.30 -18.78
N VAL A 13 -10.48 -28.34 -17.95
CA VAL A 13 -10.00 -28.34 -16.56
C VAL A 13 -8.48 -28.29 -16.51
N ILE A 14 -7.76 -29.00 -17.37
CA ILE A 14 -6.29 -28.94 -17.44
C ILE A 14 -5.84 -27.56 -17.92
N ALA A 15 -6.50 -26.98 -18.93
CA ALA A 15 -6.19 -25.65 -19.45
C ALA A 15 -6.47 -24.55 -18.41
N ILE A 16 -7.59 -24.62 -17.68
CA ILE A 16 -7.91 -23.69 -16.59
C ILE A 16 -6.96 -23.90 -15.41
N SER A 17 -6.59 -25.15 -15.08
CA SER A 17 -5.59 -25.47 -14.06
C SER A 17 -4.23 -24.90 -14.42
N HIS A 18 -3.81 -24.98 -15.69
CA HIS A 18 -2.55 -24.40 -16.15
C HIS A 18 -2.61 -22.87 -16.28
N CYS A 19 -3.75 -22.28 -16.64
CA CYS A 19 -3.95 -20.83 -16.58
C CYS A 19 -3.95 -20.32 -15.13
N SER A 20 -4.48 -21.10 -14.17
CA SER A 20 -4.43 -20.75 -12.75
C SER A 20 -3.02 -20.90 -12.18
N PHE A 21 -2.24 -21.86 -12.68
CA PHE A 21 -0.82 -21.98 -12.37
C PHE A 21 0.04 -20.86 -12.99
N LEU A 22 -0.37 -20.28 -14.11
CA LEU A 22 0.30 -19.10 -14.68
C LEU A 22 0.06 -17.81 -13.88
N GLN A 23 -0.88 -17.79 -12.93
CA GLN A 23 -1.06 -16.67 -12.01
C GLN A 23 -0.49 -16.87 -10.61
N LEU A 24 0.10 -18.02 -10.29
CA LEU A 24 0.67 -18.22 -8.96
C LEU A 24 2.13 -18.67 -8.99
N THR A 25 2.92 -17.89 -8.25
CA THR A 25 4.28 -18.12 -7.80
C THR A 25 5.37 -17.66 -8.77
N THR A 26 5.61 -16.36 -8.77
CA THR A 26 6.99 -15.87 -8.79
C THR A 26 7.76 -16.67 -7.75
N PRO A 27 8.75 -17.50 -8.13
CA PRO A 27 9.59 -18.15 -7.15
C PRO A 27 10.28 -17.02 -6.38
N VAL A 28 10.03 -16.98 -5.08
CA VAL A 28 10.88 -16.27 -4.12
C VAL A 28 12.22 -17.01 -4.19
N ALA A 29 13.04 -16.63 -5.16
CA ALA A 29 14.42 -17.03 -5.26
C ALA A 29 15.11 -16.40 -4.05
N GLY A 30 15.12 -17.15 -2.96
CA GLY A 30 15.98 -16.89 -1.83
C GLY A 30 17.41 -16.76 -2.33
N ALA A 31 18.00 -15.63 -1.95
CA ALA A 31 19.39 -15.50 -1.53
C ALA A 31 20.42 -16.33 -2.31
N SER A 32 21.19 -15.66 -3.17
CA SER A 32 22.63 -15.48 -2.94
C SER A 32 23.31 -14.85 -4.16
N GLN A 33 24.38 -14.11 -3.86
CA GLN A 33 25.42 -13.61 -4.76
C GLN A 33 25.08 -12.34 -5.55
N GLY A 34 25.58 -11.23 -5.01
CA GLY A 34 25.57 -9.92 -5.62
C GLY A 34 25.62 -8.86 -4.53
N GLU A 35 26.76 -8.77 -3.85
CA GLU A 35 27.15 -7.68 -2.96
C GLU A 35 27.17 -6.36 -3.73
N ALA A 36 25.99 -5.84 -4.07
CA ALA A 36 25.82 -4.41 -4.14
C ALA A 36 25.76 -3.98 -2.67
N ASN A 37 26.93 -3.66 -2.12
CA ASN A 37 27.14 -2.98 -0.86
C ASN A 37 26.55 -1.55 -0.97
N VAL A 38 25.26 -1.46 -1.29
CA VAL A 38 24.49 -0.27 -0.99
C VAL A 38 24.35 -0.34 0.50
N ASP A 39 25.03 0.58 1.18
CA ASP A 39 25.05 0.75 2.61
C ASP A 39 23.61 1.01 3.11
N TYR A 40 22.84 -0.07 3.24
CA TYR A 40 21.46 -0.03 3.71
C TYR A 40 21.39 0.47 5.15
N ASP A 41 22.53 0.55 5.86
CA ASP A 41 22.62 0.95 7.27
C ASP A 41 22.16 2.39 7.55
N ALA A 42 21.89 3.24 6.56
CA ALA A 42 21.54 4.63 6.81
C ALA A 42 20.24 5.09 6.14
N ILE A 43 19.15 4.33 6.23
CA ILE A 43 17.82 4.92 5.99
C ILE A 43 17.49 5.86 7.14
N LEU A 44 17.90 7.10 6.94
CA LEU A 44 17.67 8.24 7.81
C LEU A 44 16.17 8.44 7.99
N LEU A 45 15.74 8.43 9.26
CA LEU A 45 14.33 8.58 9.63
C LEU A 45 13.75 9.88 9.09
N GLU A 46 14.52 10.95 9.16
CA GLU A 46 14.10 12.27 8.69
C GLU A 46 13.77 12.26 7.19
N HIS A 47 14.49 11.48 6.36
CA HIS A 47 14.21 11.36 4.94
C HIS A 47 12.94 10.56 4.67
N MET A 48 12.68 9.53 5.48
CA MET A 48 11.44 8.77 5.41
C MET A 48 10.23 9.63 5.82
N MET A 49 10.39 10.50 6.82
CA MET A 49 9.34 11.41 7.27
C MET A 49 9.14 12.61 6.33
N ALA A 50 10.20 13.14 5.72
CA ALA A 50 10.18 14.31 4.84
C ALA A 50 9.63 13.98 3.42
N GLN A 51 8.38 13.54 3.38
CA GLN A 51 7.67 13.20 2.15
C GLN A 51 6.25 13.76 2.19
N THR A 52 5.59 13.74 1.03
CA THR A 52 4.16 14.05 0.94
C THR A 52 3.34 12.76 0.98
N PHE A 53 2.49 12.63 1.97
CA PHE A 53 1.59 11.49 2.16
C PHE A 53 0.15 11.88 1.86
N THR A 54 -0.57 11.00 1.17
CA THR A 54 -2.03 11.01 1.17
C THR A 54 -2.49 10.29 2.43
N VAL A 55 -3.24 10.98 3.26
CA VAL A 55 -3.68 10.49 4.57
C VAL A 55 -5.20 10.35 4.60
N SER A 56 -5.67 9.22 5.11
CA SER A 56 -7.07 9.00 5.48
C SER A 56 -7.18 9.04 6.99
N VAL A 57 -8.00 9.93 7.52
CA VAL A 57 -8.20 10.14 8.95
C VAL A 57 -9.61 9.70 9.33
N PHE A 58 -9.68 8.88 10.37
CA PHE A 58 -10.88 8.36 10.99
C PHE A 58 -10.90 8.85 12.44
N THR A 59 -11.98 9.50 12.83
CA THR A 59 -12.15 10.00 14.20
C THR A 59 -13.59 9.76 14.63
N GLU A 60 -13.75 9.38 15.89
CA GLU A 60 -15.09 9.17 16.46
C GLU A 60 -15.91 10.46 16.44
N ARG A 61 -15.27 11.61 16.67
CA ARG A 61 -15.93 12.92 16.77
C ARG A 61 -16.23 13.59 15.42
N TYR A 62 -15.34 13.44 14.44
CA TYR A 62 -15.46 14.12 13.14
C TYR A 62 -15.66 13.14 11.97
N GLY A 63 -15.89 11.85 12.21
CA GLY A 63 -16.08 10.88 11.13
C GLY A 63 -14.81 10.66 10.31
N VAL A 64 -14.96 10.53 8.99
CA VAL A 64 -13.88 10.12 8.08
C VAL A 64 -13.59 11.21 7.07
N PHE A 65 -12.32 11.54 6.87
CA PHE A 65 -11.91 12.48 5.83
C PHE A 65 -10.51 12.18 5.30
N ASN A 66 -10.22 12.70 4.10
CA ASN A 66 -8.91 12.61 3.49
C ASN A 66 -8.14 13.92 3.69
N ALA A 67 -6.82 13.81 3.69
CA ALA A 67 -5.90 14.93 3.78
C ALA A 67 -4.60 14.64 3.03
N SER A 68 -3.86 15.69 2.70
CA SER A 68 -2.47 15.61 2.26
C SER A 68 -1.58 16.07 3.41
N LEU A 69 -0.68 15.21 3.87
CA LEU A 69 0.35 15.55 4.84
C LEU A 69 1.62 15.86 4.06
N VAL A 70 1.97 17.13 3.96
CA VAL A 70 3.16 17.61 3.24
C VAL A 70 4.24 17.87 4.28
N LEU A 71 5.25 17.00 4.36
CA LEU A 71 6.40 17.16 5.25
C LEU A 71 7.66 17.40 4.41
N SER A 72 8.50 18.32 4.85
CA SER A 72 9.73 18.71 4.16
C SER A 72 10.84 18.98 5.18
N ALA A 73 11.99 18.34 4.97
CA ALA A 73 13.18 18.59 5.77
C ALA A 73 13.73 19.99 5.46
N SER A 74 14.23 20.68 6.47
CA SER A 74 14.94 21.94 6.31
C SER A 74 16.28 21.70 5.62
N SER A 75 16.63 22.55 4.65
CA SER A 75 17.90 22.46 3.92
C SER A 75 19.12 22.73 4.80
N ASN A 76 18.95 23.54 5.85
CA ASN A 76 20.04 24.01 6.69
C ASN A 76 20.13 23.25 8.02
N PHE A 77 19.02 22.62 8.43
CA PHE A 77 18.88 21.91 9.70
C PHE A 77 18.18 20.57 9.45
N PRO A 78 18.91 19.52 9.01
CA PRO A 78 18.33 18.23 8.64
C PRO A 78 17.52 17.57 9.76
N GLU A 79 17.80 17.91 11.01
CA GLU A 79 17.04 17.49 12.18
C GLU A 79 15.65 18.15 12.29
N LEU A 80 15.37 19.20 11.50
CA LEU A 80 14.09 19.90 11.49
C LEU A 80 13.27 19.55 10.25
N ILE A 81 12.04 19.13 10.48
CA ILE A 81 11.06 18.84 9.43
C ILE A 81 9.83 19.71 9.69
N HIS A 82 9.45 20.47 8.69
CA HIS A 82 8.28 21.33 8.72
C HIS A 82 7.23 20.80 7.76
N GLY A 83 5.98 21.05 8.08
CA GLY A 83 4.93 20.67 7.17
C GLY A 83 3.54 21.06 7.61
N GLU A 84 2.58 20.55 6.87
CA GLU A 84 1.18 20.88 7.03
C GLU A 84 0.28 19.69 6.71
N LEU A 85 -0.86 19.63 7.40
CA LEU A 85 -1.92 18.69 7.11
C LEU A 85 -3.07 19.43 6.43
N ILE A 86 -3.31 19.14 5.16
CA ILE A 86 -4.28 19.85 4.33
C ILE A 86 -5.47 18.92 4.04
N PRO A 87 -6.67 19.17 4.58
CA PRO A 87 -7.83 18.35 4.26
C PRO A 87 -8.18 18.43 2.77
N THR A 88 -8.54 17.29 2.17
CA THR A 88 -8.88 17.17 0.74
C THR A 88 -10.22 16.48 0.55
N GLY A 89 -10.90 16.83 -0.54
CA GLY A 89 -12.21 16.25 -0.88
C GLY A 89 -13.30 16.66 0.11
N THR A 90 -14.09 15.68 0.56
CA THR A 90 -15.22 15.90 1.46
C THR A 90 -15.12 15.01 2.69
N GLN A 91 -15.64 15.51 3.80
CA GLN A 91 -15.82 14.76 5.03
C GLN A 91 -17.06 13.86 4.93
N ARG A 92 -16.96 12.65 5.46
CA ARG A 92 -18.05 11.69 5.58
C ARG A 92 -18.42 11.53 7.05
N LEU A 93 -19.69 11.75 7.35
CA LEU A 93 -20.26 11.56 8.69
C LEU A 93 -21.08 10.27 8.65
N GLU A 94 -20.78 9.35 9.55
CA GLU A 94 -21.46 8.05 9.70
C GLU A 94 -22.60 8.12 10.73
N THR A 95 -22.45 8.94 11.78
CA THR A 95 -23.44 9.08 12.84
C THR A 95 -23.94 10.51 12.99
N LYS A 96 -25.08 10.70 13.66
CA LYS A 96 -25.68 12.04 13.86
C LYS A 96 -24.95 12.85 14.94
N GLU A 97 -24.20 12.19 15.79
CA GLU A 97 -23.41 12.79 16.87
C GLU A 97 -22.09 13.40 16.35
N GLN A 98 -21.64 12.95 15.18
CA GLN A 98 -20.43 13.46 14.52
C GLN A 98 -20.61 14.88 14.01
N ARG A 99 -19.54 15.66 14.06
CA ARG A 99 -19.55 17.09 13.68
C ARG A 99 -18.78 17.32 12.39
N GLY A 100 -19.32 18.20 11.54
CA GLY A 100 -18.59 18.72 10.39
C GLY A 100 -17.41 19.58 10.84
N LEU A 101 -16.24 19.37 10.25
CA LEU A 101 -15.09 20.25 10.38
C LEU A 101 -15.31 21.49 9.51
N GLU A 102 -15.21 22.67 10.11
CA GLU A 102 -15.46 23.95 9.42
C GLU A 102 -14.57 24.14 8.19
N HIS A 103 -13.36 23.58 8.20
CA HIS A 103 -12.45 23.62 7.07
C HIS A 103 -13.11 23.10 5.78
N PHE A 104 -14.01 22.11 5.82
CA PHE A 104 -14.69 21.58 4.61
C PHE A 104 -15.83 22.47 4.12
N SER A 105 -16.30 23.43 4.92
CA SER A 105 -17.37 24.36 4.54
C SER A 105 -16.86 25.58 3.77
N HIS A 106 -15.56 25.86 3.81
CA HIS A 106 -14.95 27.00 3.14
C HIS A 106 -14.45 26.60 1.74
N ASN A 107 -14.68 27.46 0.74
CA ASN A 107 -14.30 27.19 -0.65
C ASN A 107 -12.78 27.38 -0.81
N ARG A 108 -12.05 26.33 -1.15
CA ARG A 108 -10.57 26.29 -1.03
C ARG A 108 -9.89 26.52 -2.37
N SER A 109 -8.98 27.48 -2.44
CA SER A 109 -8.03 27.56 -3.55
C SER A 109 -6.99 26.45 -3.37
N MET A 110 -7.14 25.36 -4.11
CA MET A 110 -6.20 24.24 -4.07
C MET A 110 -4.81 24.68 -4.57
N LEU A 111 -3.77 24.01 -4.06
CA LEU A 111 -2.39 24.13 -4.55
C LEU A 111 -2.37 24.27 -6.08
N GLY A 112 -1.75 25.34 -6.57
CA GLY A 112 -1.57 25.60 -8.01
C GLY A 112 -2.52 26.62 -8.63
N VAL A 113 -3.52 27.12 -7.90
CA VAL A 113 -4.29 28.30 -8.34
C VAL A 113 -3.69 29.52 -7.68
N THR A 114 -3.00 30.36 -8.46
CA THR A 114 -2.41 31.63 -8.01
C THR A 114 -3.49 32.48 -7.32
N PRO A 115 -3.43 32.69 -6.00
CA PRO A 115 -4.36 33.60 -5.35
C PRO A 115 -4.10 35.03 -5.87
N PRO A 116 -5.11 35.92 -5.90
CA PRO A 116 -4.87 37.33 -6.12
C PRO A 116 -3.79 37.81 -5.14
N GLN A 117 -2.82 38.56 -5.66
CA GLN A 117 -1.44 38.82 -5.19
C GLN A 117 -1.24 39.30 -3.73
N GLN A 118 -2.26 39.29 -2.88
CA GLN A 118 -2.20 39.68 -1.47
C GLN A 118 -2.65 38.57 -0.50
N VAL A 119 -3.15 37.42 -0.98
CA VAL A 119 -3.50 36.26 -0.14
C VAL A 119 -2.56 35.09 -0.43
N ALA A 120 -1.27 35.42 -0.66
CA ALA A 120 -0.25 34.43 -0.97
C ALA A 120 -0.17 33.41 0.18
N ASN A 121 -0.55 32.18 -0.13
CA ASN A 121 -0.25 30.97 0.65
C ASN A 121 -1.04 30.75 1.94
N ALA A 122 -2.27 31.27 2.06
CA ALA A 122 -3.22 30.69 3.00
C ALA A 122 -3.68 29.31 2.47
N HIS A 123 -2.77 28.34 2.47
CA HIS A 123 -3.16 26.94 2.30
C HIS A 123 -4.16 26.61 3.40
N PRO A 124 -5.28 25.93 3.09
CA PRO A 124 -6.35 25.65 4.05
C PRO A 124 -5.92 24.50 4.96
N SER A 125 -4.79 24.67 5.62
CA SER A 125 -4.12 23.68 6.43
C SER A 125 -4.87 23.56 7.75
N LEU A 126 -5.16 22.33 8.14
CA LEU A 126 -5.78 21.99 9.41
C LEU A 126 -4.78 22.15 10.55
N LEU A 127 -3.55 21.68 10.32
CA LEU A 127 -2.45 21.70 11.26
C LEU A 127 -1.19 22.21 10.58
N ILE A 128 -0.41 23.03 11.28
CA ILE A 128 1.03 23.18 11.04
C ILE A 128 1.75 22.17 11.91
N ILE A 129 2.75 21.50 11.34
CA ILE A 129 3.52 20.46 11.99
C ILE A 129 4.99 20.86 11.99
N ASN A 130 5.63 20.66 13.13
CA ASN A 130 7.06 20.74 13.30
C ASN A 130 7.55 19.46 13.99
N ILE A 131 8.52 18.81 13.39
CA ILE A 131 9.21 17.66 13.96
C ILE A 131 10.67 18.05 14.11
N LYS A 132 11.17 17.92 15.34
CA LYS A 132 12.57 18.15 15.67
C LYS A 132 13.17 16.86 16.17
N MET A 133 14.06 16.29 15.38
CA MET A 133 14.91 15.17 15.77
C MET A 133 15.95 15.64 16.80
N ASP A 134 16.43 14.73 17.66
CA ASP A 134 17.47 15.07 18.63
C ASP A 134 18.79 15.47 17.95
N TYR A 135 19.09 14.84 16.82
CA TYR A 135 20.18 15.13 15.90
C TYR A 135 19.87 14.49 14.53
N SER A 136 20.59 14.83 13.47
CA SER A 136 20.41 14.17 12.16
C SER A 136 20.73 12.67 12.23
N GLY A 137 19.82 11.83 11.73
CA GLY A 137 19.88 10.38 11.84
C GLY A 137 19.42 9.81 13.18
N ALA A 138 18.95 10.64 14.11
CA ALA A 138 18.37 10.16 15.36
C ALA A 138 17.09 9.33 15.11
N SER A 139 16.80 8.37 15.99
CA SER A 139 15.52 7.67 16.03
C SER A 139 14.50 8.33 16.97
N ALA A 140 14.90 9.37 17.69
CA ALA A 140 14.10 10.05 18.68
C ALA A 140 14.01 11.55 18.38
N GLY A 141 12.93 12.16 18.88
CA GLY A 141 12.68 13.57 18.70
C GLY A 141 11.34 14.01 19.30
N THR A 142 10.96 15.23 18.94
CA THR A 142 9.75 15.89 19.40
C THR A 142 8.87 16.25 18.21
N PHE A 143 7.58 16.05 18.40
CA PHE A 143 6.52 16.43 17.48
C PHE A 143 5.72 17.56 18.13
N SER A 144 5.50 18.63 17.39
CA SER A 144 4.64 19.75 17.79
C SER A 144 3.71 20.08 16.64
N ALA A 145 2.43 20.26 16.93
CA ALA A 145 1.48 20.75 15.95
C ALA A 145 0.56 21.82 16.52
N TRP A 146 0.19 22.76 15.66
CA TRP A 146 -0.70 23.87 15.96
C TRP A 146 -1.93 23.77 15.08
N SER A 147 -3.11 23.82 15.70
CA SER A 147 -4.36 23.91 14.96
C SER A 147 -4.51 25.29 14.32
N LEU A 148 -4.87 25.29 13.05
CA LEU A 148 -5.16 26.50 12.31
C LEU A 148 -6.67 26.70 12.17
N PRO A 149 -7.18 27.93 12.36
CA PRO A 149 -8.58 28.23 12.18
C PRO A 149 -8.97 28.19 10.70
N ALA A 150 -10.22 27.89 10.42
CA ALA A 150 -10.73 27.80 9.04
C ALA A 150 -10.99 29.18 8.40
N ALA A 151 -11.28 30.20 9.21
CA ALA A 151 -11.61 31.54 8.73
C ALA A 151 -10.35 32.34 8.38
N ASP A 152 -10.27 32.90 7.18
CA ASP A 152 -9.09 33.58 6.64
C ASP A 152 -8.52 34.68 7.56
N ARG A 153 -9.39 35.47 8.19
CA ARG A 153 -8.97 36.57 9.08
C ARG A 153 -8.30 36.06 10.37
N GLU A 154 -8.87 35.00 10.95
CA GLU A 154 -8.32 34.35 12.14
C GLU A 154 -7.04 33.61 11.79
N LEU A 155 -6.98 33.01 10.60
CA LEU A 155 -5.81 32.32 10.08
C LEU A 155 -4.62 33.26 9.96
N GLN A 156 -4.80 34.42 9.30
CA GLN A 156 -3.74 35.43 9.19
C GLN A 156 -3.24 35.88 10.56
N THR A 157 -4.17 36.14 11.49
CA THR A 157 -3.83 36.54 12.86
C THR A 157 -3.05 35.43 13.59
N ARG A 158 -3.44 34.15 13.40
CA ARG A 158 -2.75 33.01 14.01
C ARG A 158 -1.36 32.82 13.42
N LEU A 159 -1.21 32.95 12.10
CA LEU A 159 0.07 32.85 11.40
C LEU A 159 1.05 33.94 11.83
N THR A 160 0.62 35.20 11.90
CA THR A 160 1.48 36.29 12.40
C THR A 160 1.84 36.08 13.86
N THR A 161 0.91 35.59 14.67
CA THR A 161 1.21 35.28 16.08
C THR A 161 2.21 34.14 16.22
N LEU A 162 2.17 33.12 15.35
CA LEU A 162 3.13 32.00 15.37
C LEU A 162 4.53 32.43 14.93
N ASP A 163 4.62 33.42 14.04
CA ASP A 163 5.90 33.97 13.57
C ASP A 163 6.51 34.94 14.59
N GLU A 164 5.69 35.78 15.21
CA GLU A 164 6.15 36.82 16.14
C GLU A 164 6.27 36.36 17.61
N LYS A 165 5.47 35.39 18.03
CA LYS A 165 5.35 34.97 19.44
C LYS A 165 5.57 33.46 19.59
N GLU A 166 6.26 33.08 20.65
CA GLU A 166 6.33 31.69 21.09
C GLU A 166 4.96 31.24 21.63
N ILE A 167 4.12 30.68 20.76
CA ILE A 167 2.84 30.08 21.15
C ILE A 167 3.07 28.60 21.49
N ASN A 168 2.51 28.17 22.62
CA ASN A 168 2.45 26.76 22.98
C ASN A 168 1.75 25.95 21.87
N PRO A 169 2.28 24.77 21.53
CA PRO A 169 1.64 23.90 20.54
C PRO A 169 0.30 23.39 21.05
N THR A 170 -0.66 23.29 20.13
CA THR A 170 -1.97 22.67 20.41
C THR A 170 -1.79 21.22 20.87
N VAL A 171 -0.81 20.54 20.28
CA VAL A 171 -0.42 19.18 20.64
C VAL A 171 1.09 19.02 20.56
N SER A 172 1.66 18.38 21.56
CA SER A 172 3.08 18.04 21.64
C SER A 172 3.26 16.59 22.06
N ALA A 173 4.28 15.93 21.51
CA ALA A 173 4.62 14.56 21.85
C ALA A 173 6.13 14.34 21.68
N SER A 174 6.72 13.49 22.51
CA SER A 174 8.07 12.97 22.28
C SER A 174 7.96 11.55 21.77
N PHE A 175 8.79 11.19 20.80
CA PHE A 175 8.80 9.86 20.20
C PHE A 175 10.22 9.29 20.19
N SER A 176 10.30 7.97 20.28
CA SER A 176 11.53 7.21 20.06
C SER A 176 11.16 5.97 19.26
N PHE A 177 11.64 5.90 18.02
CA PHE A 177 11.39 4.77 17.15
C PHE A 177 12.27 3.59 17.52
N LEU A 178 11.64 2.42 17.58
CA LEU A 178 12.30 1.14 17.68
C LEU A 178 12.13 0.41 16.35
N PRO A 179 13.19 -0.21 15.81
CA PRO A 179 13.06 -1.07 14.64
C PRO A 179 12.10 -2.20 14.98
N VAL A 180 11.07 -2.40 14.14
CA VAL A 180 10.23 -3.57 14.27
C VAL A 180 11.05 -4.71 13.69
N VAL A 181 11.60 -5.57 14.57
CA VAL A 181 12.27 -6.79 14.14
C VAL A 181 11.24 -7.60 13.38
N THR A 182 11.25 -7.44 12.06
CA THR A 182 10.45 -8.22 11.14
C THR A 182 11.09 -9.59 11.19
N ALA A 183 10.68 -10.42 12.15
CA ALA A 183 10.99 -11.84 12.13
C ALA A 183 10.38 -12.37 10.83
N ALA A 184 11.16 -12.29 9.76
CA ALA A 184 10.92 -12.78 8.41
C ALA A 184 9.44 -13.01 8.11
N ILE A 185 8.64 -11.94 8.01
CA ILE A 185 7.32 -12.05 7.39
C ILE A 185 7.58 -11.90 5.89
N PRO A 186 7.63 -13.00 5.11
CA PRO A 186 7.84 -12.94 3.66
C PRO A 186 6.71 -12.18 2.92
N SER A 187 5.65 -11.80 3.62
CA SER A 187 4.54 -10.99 3.11
C SER A 187 4.60 -9.51 3.51
N SER A 188 5.74 -9.02 4.04
CA SER A 188 5.96 -7.59 4.20
C SER A 188 5.89 -6.92 2.82
N LEU A 189 4.98 -5.96 2.64
CA LEU A 189 4.93 -5.10 1.45
C LEU A 189 6.20 -4.23 1.33
N SER A 190 6.97 -4.09 2.41
CA SER A 190 8.25 -3.40 2.40
C SER A 190 9.35 -4.29 1.85
N ASP A 191 9.95 -3.84 0.75
CA ASP A 191 11.18 -4.35 0.16
C ASP A 191 12.44 -3.90 0.91
N ILE A 192 12.28 -3.00 1.87
CA ILE A 192 13.33 -2.35 2.64
C ILE A 192 13.25 -2.81 4.10
N GLN A 193 14.10 -3.76 4.48
CA GLN A 193 14.04 -4.42 5.80
C GLN A 193 14.19 -3.47 7.00
N LEU A 194 14.86 -2.33 6.82
CA LEU A 194 15.12 -1.34 7.88
C LEU A 194 14.08 -0.22 7.95
N ALA A 195 13.10 -0.18 7.03
CA ALA A 195 12.06 0.83 7.06
C ALA A 195 11.05 0.61 8.19
N PRO A 196 10.55 -0.62 8.45
CA PRO A 196 9.54 -0.85 9.49
C PRO A 196 10.02 -0.45 10.89
N ARG A 197 9.32 0.50 11.51
CA ARG A 197 9.67 1.03 12.83
C ARG A 197 8.46 1.62 13.54
N MET A 198 8.45 1.49 14.85
CA MET A 198 7.33 1.89 15.68
C MET A 198 7.78 2.80 16.82
N ALA A 199 7.01 3.84 17.07
CA ALA A 199 7.12 4.68 18.25
C ALA A 199 5.78 4.68 18.99
N SER A 200 5.83 4.72 20.31
CA SER A 200 4.65 4.94 21.14
C SER A 200 5.03 5.85 22.31
N GLY A 201 4.08 6.63 22.78
CA GLY A 201 4.33 7.59 23.83
C GLY A 201 3.07 8.29 24.29
N THR A 202 3.29 9.35 25.06
CA THR A 202 2.22 10.22 25.55
C THR A 202 2.15 11.49 24.72
N VAL A 203 0.93 12.00 24.59
CA VAL A 203 0.61 13.26 23.92
C VAL A 203 0.14 14.24 24.99
N SER A 204 0.64 15.46 24.95
CA SER A 204 0.17 16.59 25.76
C SER A 204 -0.54 17.62 24.89
N MET A 205 -1.75 17.99 25.30
CA MET A 205 -2.56 19.01 24.65
C MET A 205 -2.46 20.35 25.38
N GLU A 206 -2.77 21.44 24.69
CA GLU A 206 -2.75 22.81 25.22
C GLU A 206 -3.66 23.00 26.46
N ASP A 207 -4.78 22.29 26.52
CA ASP A 207 -5.73 22.32 27.65
C ASP A 207 -5.26 21.49 28.87
N GLY A 208 -4.05 20.95 28.82
CA GLY A 208 -3.48 20.10 29.86
C GLY A 208 -3.95 18.66 29.82
N LYS A 209 -4.85 18.30 28.88
CA LYS A 209 -5.25 16.91 28.68
C LYS A 209 -4.11 16.10 28.12
N LYS A 210 -4.14 14.81 28.42
CA LYS A 210 -3.14 13.85 27.97
C LYS A 210 -3.79 12.81 27.08
N GLY A 211 -2.94 12.17 26.30
CA GLY A 211 -3.33 11.04 25.48
C GLY A 211 -2.15 10.12 25.26
N THR A 212 -2.40 9.06 24.50
CA THR A 212 -1.37 8.14 24.04
C THR A 212 -1.39 8.08 22.52
N PHE A 213 -0.22 7.91 21.93
CA PHE A 213 -0.12 7.66 20.50
C PHE A 213 0.72 6.42 20.23
N THR A 214 0.45 5.78 19.10
CA THR A 214 1.27 4.75 18.48
C THR A 214 1.41 5.10 17.01
N LEU A 215 2.64 5.39 16.60
CA LEU A 215 3.01 5.66 15.21
C LEU A 215 3.84 4.48 14.70
N ASN A 216 3.39 3.89 13.60
CA ASN A 216 4.04 2.73 12.99
C ASN A 216 4.29 3.00 11.51
N PHE A 217 5.56 3.04 11.12
CA PHE A 217 5.95 2.96 9.72
C PHE A 217 5.95 1.48 9.32
N LEU A 218 5.08 1.15 8.36
CA LEU A 218 4.94 -0.20 7.80
C LEU A 218 5.96 -0.43 6.69
N SER A 219 6.33 0.64 5.99
CA SER A 219 7.36 0.71 4.96
C SER A 219 7.94 2.13 4.91
N ASP A 220 8.83 2.41 3.97
CA ASP A 220 9.38 3.75 3.73
C ASP A 220 8.37 4.76 3.18
N HIS A 221 7.19 4.26 2.78
CA HIS A 221 6.17 5.02 2.07
C HIS A 221 4.77 4.79 2.65
N GLU A 222 4.63 4.09 3.76
CA GLU A 222 3.36 3.79 4.39
C GLU A 222 3.46 3.83 5.92
N PHE A 223 2.53 4.51 6.57
CA PHE A 223 2.44 4.57 8.02
C PHE A 223 1.00 4.47 8.53
N SER A 224 0.88 4.06 9.79
CA SER A 224 -0.35 4.17 10.56
C SER A 224 -0.09 4.90 11.87
N LEU A 225 -1.04 5.76 12.25
CA LEU A 225 -1.02 6.52 13.49
C LEU A 225 -2.33 6.25 14.23
N ILE A 226 -2.23 5.83 15.47
CA ILE A 226 -3.36 5.69 16.38
C ILE A 226 -3.13 6.69 17.52
N VAL A 227 -4.09 7.56 17.77
CA VAL A 227 -4.09 8.50 18.88
C VAL A 227 -5.33 8.28 19.71
N ARG A 228 -5.16 8.21 21.02
CA ARG A 228 -6.24 8.11 21.99
C ARG A 228 -6.11 9.26 22.97
N LEU A 229 -7.07 10.18 22.93
CA LEU A 229 -7.09 11.37 23.78
C LEU A 229 -8.01 11.15 24.97
N GLU A 230 -7.57 11.52 26.17
CA GLU A 230 -8.43 11.52 27.37
C GLU A 230 -9.40 12.70 27.28
N GLY A 231 -10.70 12.44 27.27
CA GLY A 231 -11.75 13.45 27.32
C GLY A 231 -12.17 13.80 28.75
N ASP A 232 -13.08 14.78 28.87
CA ASP A 232 -13.48 15.38 30.16
C ASP A 232 -14.25 14.44 31.10
N THR A 233 -15.00 13.47 30.56
CA THR A 233 -16.02 12.70 31.30
C THR A 233 -15.76 11.20 31.37
N SER A 234 -14.55 10.74 31.04
CA SER A 234 -14.17 9.35 30.74
C SER A 234 -14.45 8.87 29.31
N SER A 235 -14.92 9.76 28.43
CA SER A 235 -14.95 9.49 26.99
C SER A 235 -13.54 9.63 26.42
N PHE A 236 -13.06 8.65 25.67
CA PHE A 236 -11.84 8.79 24.88
C PHE A 236 -12.22 9.22 23.47
N ASP A 237 -11.45 10.11 22.86
CA ASP A 237 -11.56 10.36 21.42
C ASP A 237 -10.45 9.55 20.73
N ASN A 238 -10.86 8.57 19.93
CA ASN A 238 -9.95 7.74 19.16
C ASN A 238 -9.81 8.30 17.75
N ILE A 239 -8.56 8.54 17.36
CA ILE A 239 -8.19 9.00 16.03
C ILE A 239 -7.29 7.93 15.43
N TRP A 240 -7.64 7.49 14.23
CA TRP A 240 -6.82 6.61 13.42
C TRP A 240 -6.50 7.31 12.11
N ALA A 241 -5.23 7.37 11.76
CA ALA A 241 -4.78 7.90 10.49
C ALA A 241 -3.93 6.86 9.78
N HIS A 242 -4.16 6.71 8.48
CA HIS A 242 -3.35 5.89 7.60
C HIS A 242 -2.81 6.76 6.49
N GLY A 243 -1.49 6.72 6.28
CA GLY A 243 -0.80 7.57 5.33
C GLY A 243 -0.03 6.74 4.31
N TYR A 244 -0.14 7.12 3.05
CA TYR A 244 0.57 6.50 1.93
C TYR A 244 1.25 7.55 1.07
N ALA A 245 2.52 7.34 0.75
CA ALA A 245 3.28 8.07 -0.24
C ALA A 245 3.61 7.15 -1.41
N LYS A 246 3.83 7.74 -2.58
CA LYS A 246 4.38 6.97 -3.70
C LYS A 246 5.82 6.57 -3.35
N PRO A 247 6.23 5.31 -3.59
CA PRO A 247 7.61 4.88 -3.41
C PRO A 247 8.58 5.84 -4.11
N ASN A 248 9.53 6.38 -3.35
CA ASN A 248 10.48 7.37 -3.85
C ASN A 248 11.82 6.70 -4.18
N ASP A 249 12.01 6.36 -5.45
CA ASP A 249 13.22 5.68 -5.92
C ASP A 249 14.49 6.55 -5.86
N VAL A 250 14.34 7.87 -5.67
CA VAL A 250 15.48 8.79 -5.47
C VAL A 250 16.02 8.67 -4.04
N LEU A 251 15.13 8.56 -3.06
CA LEU A 251 15.50 8.38 -1.65
C LEU A 251 15.92 6.93 -1.37
N PHE A 252 15.17 5.98 -1.95
CA PHE A 252 15.33 4.56 -1.68
C PHE A 252 15.47 3.81 -3.01
N PRO A 253 16.69 3.67 -3.55
CA PRO A 253 16.91 3.01 -4.82
C PRO A 253 16.52 1.52 -4.72
N ARG A 254 15.44 1.17 -5.41
CA ARG A 254 14.96 -0.21 -5.52
C ARG A 254 15.63 -0.92 -6.68
N ARG A 255 15.88 -2.22 -6.53
CA ARG A 255 16.28 -3.03 -7.69
C ARG A 255 15.10 -3.03 -8.67
N PRO A 256 15.33 -2.72 -9.96
CA PRO A 256 14.24 -2.78 -10.93
C PRO A 256 13.65 -4.19 -10.93
N PRO A 257 12.32 -4.33 -11.10
CA PRO A 257 11.70 -5.64 -11.17
C PRO A 257 12.42 -6.45 -12.24
N TYR A 258 12.83 -7.68 -11.90
CA TYR A 258 13.55 -8.57 -12.80
C TYR A 258 12.77 -8.68 -14.11
N LYS A 259 13.31 -8.07 -15.17
CA LYS A 259 12.78 -8.24 -16.52
C LYS A 259 13.39 -9.54 -17.03
N PRO A 260 12.59 -10.63 -17.18
CA PRO A 260 13.13 -11.85 -17.74
C PRO A 260 13.75 -11.54 -19.10
N PRO A 261 14.91 -12.12 -19.41
CA PRO A 261 15.54 -11.90 -20.69
C PRO A 261 14.60 -12.38 -21.80
N VAL A 262 14.53 -11.62 -22.90
CA VAL A 262 13.50 -11.79 -23.95
C VAL A 262 13.46 -13.21 -24.51
N TRP A 263 14.61 -13.91 -24.57
CA TRP A 263 14.68 -15.31 -25.02
C TRP A 263 13.88 -16.27 -24.13
N LEU A 264 13.79 -16.00 -22.81
CA LEU A 264 13.01 -16.82 -21.89
C LEU A 264 11.52 -16.69 -22.18
N ILE A 265 11.06 -15.48 -22.55
CA ILE A 265 9.67 -15.26 -22.99
C ILE A 265 9.39 -16.10 -24.23
N TRP A 266 10.27 -16.06 -25.24
CA TRP A 266 10.13 -16.87 -26.45
C TRP A 266 10.16 -18.37 -26.19
N LEU A 267 11.03 -18.84 -25.29
CA LEU A 267 11.10 -20.24 -24.90
C LEU A 267 9.79 -20.70 -24.25
N MET A 268 9.26 -19.92 -23.30
CA MET A 268 7.99 -20.22 -22.64
C MET A 268 6.83 -20.21 -23.64
N SER A 269 6.79 -19.25 -24.57
CA SER A 269 5.82 -19.23 -25.65
C SER A 269 5.93 -20.45 -26.56
N GLY A 270 7.15 -20.87 -26.91
CA GLY A 270 7.41 -22.06 -27.72
C GLY A 270 7.00 -23.35 -27.01
N ALA A 271 7.31 -23.47 -25.71
CA ALA A 271 6.88 -24.60 -24.88
C ALA A 271 5.35 -24.69 -24.81
N TRP A 272 4.67 -23.56 -24.61
CA TRP A 272 3.20 -23.50 -24.62
C TRP A 272 2.63 -23.94 -25.97
N LEU A 273 3.18 -23.43 -27.08
CA LEU A 273 2.75 -23.79 -28.42
C LEU A 273 2.95 -25.29 -28.71
N SER A 274 4.04 -25.87 -28.19
CA SER A 274 4.33 -27.31 -28.32
C SER A 274 3.32 -28.17 -27.55
N VAL A 275 2.91 -27.75 -26.35
CA VAL A 275 1.87 -28.44 -25.56
C VAL A 275 0.53 -28.40 -26.30
N VAL A 276 0.15 -27.24 -26.85
CA VAL A 276 -1.08 -27.09 -27.64
C VAL A 276 -1.03 -28.00 -28.88
N LEU A 277 0.10 -28.02 -29.60
CA LEU A 277 0.26 -28.88 -30.77
C LEU A 277 0.15 -30.37 -30.41
N PHE A 278 0.79 -30.80 -29.32
CA PHE A 278 0.72 -32.19 -28.87
C PHE A 278 -0.72 -32.61 -28.50
N GLN A 279 -1.49 -31.71 -27.88
CA GLN A 279 -2.91 -31.96 -27.60
C GLN A 279 -3.74 -32.10 -28.88
N VAL A 280 -3.50 -31.26 -29.89
CA VAL A 280 -4.18 -31.36 -31.20
C VAL A 280 -3.86 -32.70 -31.89
N ILE A 281 -2.59 -33.10 -31.89
CA ILE A 281 -2.18 -34.39 -32.48
C ILE A 281 -2.82 -35.56 -31.73
N SER A 282 -2.80 -35.55 -30.40
CA SER A 282 -3.42 -36.60 -29.58
C SER A 282 -4.93 -36.68 -29.82
N TYR A 283 -5.60 -35.54 -30.05
CA TYR A 283 -7.01 -35.51 -30.41
C TYR A 283 -7.27 -36.15 -31.79
N CYS A 284 -6.48 -35.81 -32.80
CA CYS A 284 -6.60 -36.39 -34.14
C CYS A 284 -6.38 -37.91 -34.13
N TYR A 285 -5.34 -38.40 -33.45
CA TYR A 285 -5.06 -39.83 -33.35
C TYR A 285 -6.16 -40.61 -32.62
N SER A 286 -6.75 -40.03 -31.56
CA SER A 286 -7.82 -40.70 -30.82
C SER A 286 -9.10 -40.83 -31.64
N ASN A 287 -9.33 -39.97 -32.64
CA ASN A 287 -10.55 -39.99 -33.45
C ASN A 287 -10.50 -41.07 -34.54
N ASP A 288 -9.32 -41.30 -35.13
CA ASP A 288 -9.14 -42.22 -36.26
C ASP A 288 -9.36 -43.70 -35.88
N HIS A 289 -8.99 -44.09 -34.66
CA HIS A 289 -9.17 -45.47 -34.17
C HIS A 289 -10.60 -45.85 -33.76
N SER A 290 -11.57 -44.94 -33.88
CA SER A 290 -12.96 -45.24 -33.51
C SER A 290 -13.74 -46.05 -34.57
N VAL A 291 -13.15 -46.30 -35.74
CA VAL A 291 -13.80 -47.06 -36.83
C VAL A 291 -13.35 -48.54 -36.81
N GLN A 292 -13.83 -49.31 -35.83
CA GLN A 292 -13.68 -50.78 -35.80
C GLN A 292 -14.69 -51.44 -36.77
N PRO A 293 -14.25 -52.24 -37.77
CA PRO A 293 -15.16 -52.90 -38.69
C PRO A 293 -15.85 -54.11 -38.05
N LYS A 294 -17.19 -54.11 -38.05
CA LYS A 294 -18.06 -55.21 -37.61
C LYS A 294 -17.61 -56.57 -38.19
N GLN A 295 -17.17 -57.48 -37.32
CA GLN A 295 -16.93 -58.89 -37.66
C GLN A 295 -18.23 -59.55 -38.14
N ILE A 296 -18.24 -60.00 -39.40
CA ILE A 296 -19.31 -60.83 -39.97
C ILE A 296 -19.04 -62.28 -39.55
N VAL A 297 -19.89 -62.80 -38.66
CA VAL A 297 -19.90 -64.20 -38.22
C VAL A 297 -20.23 -65.10 -39.42
N ARG A 298 -19.25 -65.90 -39.90
CA ARG A 298 -19.45 -66.92 -40.93
C ARG A 298 -20.05 -68.18 -40.30
N VAL A 299 -21.27 -68.53 -40.71
CA VAL A 299 -21.95 -69.80 -40.38
C VAL A 299 -21.32 -70.94 -41.18
N ALA A 300 -20.97 -72.03 -40.50
CA ALA A 300 -20.32 -73.21 -41.08
C ALA A 300 -21.30 -74.06 -41.94
N PRO A 301 -20.87 -74.63 -43.08
CA PRO A 301 -21.73 -75.42 -43.97
C PRO A 301 -21.85 -76.90 -43.54
N PRO A 302 -23.00 -77.56 -43.78
CA PRO A 302 -23.26 -78.94 -43.33
C PRO A 302 -22.57 -80.00 -44.19
N ALA A 303 -22.23 -81.11 -43.52
CA ALA A 303 -21.41 -82.22 -43.98
C ALA A 303 -22.03 -83.04 -45.13
N LYS A 304 -21.19 -83.37 -46.12
CA LYS A 304 -21.51 -84.17 -47.31
C LYS A 304 -21.82 -85.63 -46.94
N GLY A 305 -23.06 -86.05 -47.17
CA GLY A 305 -23.50 -87.44 -47.11
C GLY A 305 -23.09 -88.26 -48.34
N LYS A 306 -22.49 -89.42 -48.07
CA LYS A 306 -22.28 -90.63 -48.89
C LYS A 306 -23.09 -90.74 -50.19
N LYS A 307 -22.37 -91.02 -51.29
CA LYS A 307 -22.85 -91.91 -52.36
C LYS A 307 -21.99 -93.17 -52.34
N VAL A 308 -22.60 -94.31 -52.02
CA VAL A 308 -22.09 -95.66 -52.29
C VAL A 308 -23.22 -96.37 -53.02
N ASN A 309 -22.87 -97.07 -54.10
CA ASN A 309 -23.76 -97.91 -54.91
C ASN A 309 -24.59 -98.89 -54.07
#